data_AF-A0A5B1CKE6-F1
#
_entry.id   AF-A0A5B1CKE6-F1
#
_cell.length_a   1.000
_cell.length_b   1.000
_cell.length_c   1.000
_cell.angle_alpha   90.00
_cell.angle_beta   90.00
_cell.angle_gamma   90.00
#
_symmetry.space_group_name_H-M   'P 1'
#
loop_
_entity.id
_entity.type
_entity.pdbx_description
1 polymer ?
#
loop_
_entity_poly.entity_id
_entity_poly.type
_entity_poly.pdbx_seq_one_letter_code
_entity_poly.pdbx_strand_id
1 'polypeptide(L)' 'MQEQLENAITAQPFVPFRVGMSNGAEYTVKHPENCILTKHFFVVYDPANEELDELYLLHVASISPEQRSEA' A
#
# COMPACT_ATOMS: atom_id res chain seq x y z
N MET A 1 -9.96 -7.68 -0.71
CA MET A 1 -8.65 -7.06 -0.40
C MET A 1 -7.68 -7.16 -1.57
N GLN A 2 -7.29 -8.36 -2.00
CA GLN A 2 -6.37 -8.54 -3.13
C GLN A 2 -6.79 -7.77 -4.40
N GLU A 3 -8.03 -7.93 -4.85
CA GLU A 3 -8.59 -7.20 -6.01
C GLU A 3 -8.56 -5.68 -5.83
N GLN A 4 -8.79 -5.17 -4.61
CA GLN A 4 -8.74 -3.73 -4.34
C GLN A 4 -7.30 -3.19 -4.42
N LEU A 5 -6.32 -3.95 -3.93
CA LEU A 5 -4.90 -3.60 -4.09
C LEU A 5 -4.49 -3.65 -5.56
N GLU A 6 -4.89 -4.69 -6.28
CA GLU A 6 -4.59 -4.83 -7.70
C GLU A 6 -5.13 -3.64 -8.51
N ASN A 7 -6.38 -3.25 -8.26
CA ASN A 7 -6.97 -2.07 -8.88
C ASN A 7 -6.24 -0.77 -8.51
N ALA A 8 -5.77 -0.63 -7.26
CA ALA A 8 -5.04 0.55 -6.81
C ALA A 8 -3.64 0.65 -7.46
N ILE A 9 -2.93 -0.48 -7.59
CA ILE A 9 -1.58 -0.54 -8.17
C ILE A 9 -1.61 -0.34 -9.69
N THR A 10 -2.62 -0.89 -10.35
CA THR A 10 -2.74 -0.84 -11.83
C THR A 10 -3.51 0.38 -12.34
N ALA A 11 -4.00 1.24 -11.44
CA ALA A 11 -4.71 2.47 -11.81
C ALA A 11 -3.84 3.37 -12.71
N GLN A 12 -4.47 3.93 -13.76
CA GLN A 12 -3.84 4.89 -14.66
C GLN A 12 -4.70 6.16 -14.77
N PRO A 13 -4.23 7.32 -14.29
CA PRO A 13 -2.94 7.53 -13.62
C PRO A 13 -2.88 6.85 -12.24
N PHE A 14 -1.68 6.47 -11.82
CA PHE A 14 -1.45 5.94 -10.48
C PHE A 14 -1.77 7.00 -9.43
N VAL A 15 -2.45 6.60 -8.35
CA VAL A 15 -2.76 7.46 -7.21
C VAL A 15 -2.12 6.88 -5.97
N PRO A 16 -1.22 7.61 -5.28
CA PRO A 16 -0.64 7.17 -4.01
C PRO A 16 -1.71 6.79 -3.00
N PHE A 17 -1.48 5.72 -2.25
CA PHE A 17 -2.44 5.19 -1.29
C PHE A 17 -1.76 4.69 -0.02
N ARG A 18 -2.55 4.63 1.05
CA ARG A 18 -2.18 4.08 2.35
C ARG A 18 -2.88 2.76 2.59
N VAL A 19 -2.15 1.82 3.17
CA VAL A 19 -2.63 0.52 3.61
C VAL A 19 -2.66 0.54 5.12
N GLY A 20 -3.86 0.44 5.69
CA GLY A 20 -4.08 0.32 7.12
C GLY A 20 -4.18 -1.15 7.52
N MET A 21 -3.43 -1.53 8.55
CA MET A 21 -3.42 -2.89 9.11
C MET A 21 -4.34 -2.98 10.34
N SER A 22 -4.80 -4.20 10.65
CA SER A 22 -5.70 -4.46 11.79
C SER A 22 -5.07 -4.17 13.15
N ASN A 23 -3.74 -4.09 13.22
CA ASN A 23 -2.99 -3.71 14.42
C ASN A 23 -2.80 -2.18 14.55
N GLY A 24 -3.33 -1.39 13.62
CA GLY A 24 -3.20 0.07 13.58
C GLY A 24 -1.95 0.58 12.87
N ALA A 25 -1.08 -0.29 12.34
CA ALA A 25 0.04 0.13 11.50
C ALA A 25 -0.44 0.64 10.14
N GLU A 26 0.25 1.63 9.58
CA GLU A 26 -0.06 2.22 8.28
C GLU A 26 1.17 2.25 7.39
N TYR A 27 0.99 1.88 6.13
CA TYR A 27 2.05 1.83 5.13
C TYR A 27 1.64 2.64 3.91
N THR A 28 2.53 3.52 3.44
CA THR A 28 2.22 4.42 2.32
C THR A 28 2.94 3.94 1.06
N VAL A 29 2.18 3.73 -0.01
CA VAL A 29 2.68 3.39 -1.33
C VAL A 29 2.63 4.65 -2.19
N LYS A 30 3.80 5.29 -2.37
CA LYS A 30 3.94 6.54 -3.14
C LYS A 30 4.03 6.33 -4.65
N HIS A 31 4.52 5.17 -5.06
CA HIS A 31 4.74 4.81 -6.46
C HIS A 31 4.44 3.32 -6.66
N PRO A 32 3.96 2.90 -7.86
CA PRO A 32 3.61 1.51 -8.11
C PRO A 32 4.82 0.57 -7.98
N GLU A 33 6.04 1.03 -8.29
CA GLU A 33 7.28 0.27 -8.14
C GLU A 33 7.72 0.05 -6.69
N ASN A 34 7.17 0.81 -5.73
CA ASN A 34 7.47 0.65 -4.30
C ASN A 34 6.64 -0.48 -3.66
N CYS A 35 5.96 -1.30 -4.44
CA CYS A 35 5.18 -2.39 -3.89
C CYS A 35 5.13 -3.62 -4.80
N ILE A 36 4.89 -4.78 -4.19
CA ILE A 36 4.67 -6.04 -4.90
C ILE A 36 3.45 -6.72 -4.28
N LEU A 37 2.42 -6.96 -5.10
CA LEU A 37 1.28 -7.77 -4.72
C LEU A 37 1.49 -9.22 -5.13
N THR A 38 1.44 -10.11 -4.14
CA THR A 38 1.43 -11.56 -4.36
C THR A 38 0.06 -12.14 -3.95
N LYS A 39 -0.09 -13.46 -4.01
CA LYS A 39 -1.32 -14.14 -3.62
C LYS A 39 -1.72 -13.93 -2.15
N HIS A 40 -0.75 -13.79 -1.26
CA HIS A 40 -0.99 -13.77 0.19
C HIS A 40 -0.36 -12.56 0.90
N PHE A 41 0.58 -11.91 0.24
CA PHE A 41 1.35 -10.80 0.79
C PHE A 41 1.25 -9.59 -0.11
N PHE A 42 1.27 -8.44 0.53
CA PHE A 42 1.56 -7.16 -0.09
C PHE A 42 2.87 -6.64 0.50
N VAL A 43 3.89 -6.54 -0.33
CA VAL A 43 5.20 -6.04 0.09
C VAL A 43 5.26 -4.56 -0.23
N VAL A 44 5.66 -3.74 0.74
CA VAL A 44 5.85 -2.30 0.59
C VAL A 44 7.31 -1.97 0.85
N TYR A 45 7.90 -1.17 -0.03
CA TYR A 45 9.25 -0.63 0.12
C TYR A 45 9.17 0.86 0.45
N ASP A 46 9.77 1.27 1.57
CA ASP A 46 9.95 2.68 1.91
C ASP A 46 11.35 3.16 1.50
N PRO A 47 11.47 3.92 0.40
CA PRO A 47 12.76 4.41 -0.07
C PRO A 47 13.41 5.44 0.87
N ALA A 48 12.65 6.08 1.78
CA ALA A 48 13.20 7.08 2.70
C ALA A 48 13.99 6.43 3.84
N ASN A 49 13.57 5.25 4.27
CA ASN A 49 14.17 4.50 5.37
C ASN A 49 14.95 3.26 4.89
N GLU A 50 14.90 2.95 3.59
CA GLU A 50 15.47 1.73 2.98
C GLU A 50 14.91 0.44 3.61
N GLU A 51 13.63 0.47 3.97
CA GLU A 51 12.94 -0.63 4.66
C GLU A 51 11.97 -1.36 3.73
N LEU A 52 11.80 -2.65 3.98
CA LEU A 52 10.87 -3.51 3.26
C LEU A 52 9.96 -4.21 4.26
N ASP A 53 8.66 -3.99 4.11
CA ASP A 53 7.62 -4.54 4.98
C ASP A 53 6.75 -5.56 4.23
N GLU A 54 6.64 -6.76 4.79
CA GLU A 54 5.76 -7.81 4.28
C GLU A 54 4.41 -7.79 5.01
N LEU A 55 3.35 -7.39 4.31
CA LEU A 55 2.01 -7.27 4.87
C LEU A 55 1.15 -8.46 4.46
N TYR A 56 0.72 -9.26 5.42
CA TYR A 56 -0.25 -10.32 5.16
C TYR A 56 -1.61 -9.71 4.79
N LEU A 57 -2.15 -10.10 3.63
CA LEU A 57 -3.43 -9.56 3.12
C LEU A 57 -4.62 -9.79 4.06
N LEU A 58 -4.56 -10.83 4.90
CA LEU A 58 -5.58 -11.13 5.91
C LEU A 58 -5.69 -10.04 6.99
N HIS A 59 -4.61 -9.31 7.23
CA HIS A 59 -4.54 -8.26 8.25
C HIS A 59 -4.71 -6.86 7.68
N VAL A 60 -4.86 -6.72 6.37
CA VAL A 60 -5.17 -5.42 5.76
C VAL A 60 -6.62 -5.07 6.08
N ALA A 61 -6.79 -3.99 6.83
CA ALA A 61 -8.08 -3.49 7.28
C ALA A 61 -8.66 -2.44 6.32
N SER A 62 -7.79 -1.64 5.68
CA SER A 62 -8.22 -0.56 4.78
C SER A 62 -7.19 -0.23 3.71
N ILE A 63 -7.68 0.27 2.57
CA ILE A 63 -6.91 1.08 1.62
C ILE A 63 -7.58 2.42 1.54
N SER A 64 -6.80 3.49 1.56
CA SER A 64 -7.31 4.85 1.36
C SER A 64 -6.34 5.63 0.48
N PRO A 65 -6.84 6.53 -0.38
CA PRO A 65 -5.96 7.46 -1.09
C PRO A 65 -5.08 8.22 -0.10
N GLU A 66 -3.82 8.44 -0.44
CA GLU A 66 -2.97 9.34 0.34
C GLU A 66 -3.57 10.75 0.18
N GLN A 67 -4.28 11.23 1.20
CA GLN A 67 -4.74 12.61 1.19
C GLN A 67 -3.51 13.50 1.22
N ARG A 68 -3.25 14.17 0.08
CA ARG A 68 -2.30 15.27 0.02
C ARG A 68 -2.84 16.36 0.94
N SER A 69 -2.31 16.43 2.15
CA SER A 69 -2.53 17.61 3.00
C SER A 69 -1.91 18.80 2.27
N GLU A 70 -2.72 19.55 1.54
CA GLU A 70 -2.39 20.91 1.13
C GLU A 70 -2.26 21.73 2.42
N ALA A 71 -1.03 22.14 2.72
CA ALA A 71 -0.67 23.12 3.73
C ALA A 71 -0.11 24.35 3.02
#